data_AF-A0A4R4SVY4-F1
#
_entry.id   AF-A0A4R4SVY4-F1
#
_cell.length_a   1.000
_cell.length_b   1.000
_cell.length_c   1.000
_cell.angle_alpha   90.00
_cell.angle_beta   90.00
_cell.angle_gamma   90.00
#
_symmetry.space_group_name_H-M   'P 1'
#
loop_
_entity.id
_entity.type
_entity.pdbx_description
1 polymer ?
#
loop_
_entity_poly.entity_id
_entity_poly.type
_entity_poly.pdbx_seq_one_letter_code
_entity_poly.pdbx_strand_id
1 'polypeptide(L)'
;MSNNHPPYGGQPDPNVTPWGGPPAQPAGYPAYGQPGYGQPGPPPQFAAPVPPPRKSNRGLIIGLAAGAVVVVLAICGAGIGLALVGNDDDPTPKVSGPASVSPSNGNPQPGTDNSAAPEPSESEEQPGSNDAVTARYSSDLSSVCDGSPILNAAAYSGPSGAKAYTFANSIERPTFWSTKSVSSEKPYYAKSADFESVSVVACLKVNEGSEGTPKKCDYKDNSGKRVSISYISSRYAMTFYAAKTGEKIGDGGTVNAPANRCPSFISYNKLTMRSYASPDSGTIEAALDKFLS
;
A
#
# COMPACT_ATOMS: atom_id res chain seq x y z
N MET A 1 17.77 60.43 -39.73
CA MET A 1 19.21 60.67 -39.48
C MET A 1 19.40 60.79 -37.98
N SER A 2 20.10 59.83 -37.37
CA SER A 2 20.91 59.93 -36.15
C SER A 2 21.08 58.54 -35.57
N ASN A 3 22.25 57.98 -35.86
CA ASN A 3 22.79 56.74 -35.31
C ASN A 3 23.21 57.00 -33.86
N ASN A 4 22.91 56.08 -32.94
CA ASN A 4 23.76 55.84 -31.77
C ASN A 4 23.51 54.44 -31.21
N HIS A 5 24.40 53.49 -31.51
CA HIS A 5 24.55 52.21 -30.82
C HIS A 5 26.04 52.00 -30.56
N PRO A 6 26.48 51.90 -29.30
CA PRO A 6 27.76 51.32 -28.92
C PRO A 6 27.64 49.81 -28.57
N PRO A 7 28.77 49.09 -28.46
CA PRO A 7 28.92 47.74 -28.98
C PRO A 7 29.01 46.62 -27.91
N TYR A 8 28.83 45.39 -28.40
CA TYR A 8 29.28 44.08 -27.92
C TYR A 8 30.03 43.97 -26.57
N GLY A 9 29.64 42.94 -25.79
CA GLY A 9 30.61 42.09 -25.10
C GLY A 9 30.13 41.49 -23.77
N GLY A 10 30.15 40.16 -23.65
CA GLY A 10 30.20 39.47 -22.34
C GLY A 10 29.31 38.24 -22.21
N GLN A 11 29.80 37.09 -22.67
CA GLN A 11 29.29 35.78 -22.30
C GLN A 11 29.72 35.46 -20.85
N PRO A 12 28.83 35.03 -19.94
CA PRO A 12 29.23 34.70 -18.58
C PRO A 12 29.94 33.33 -18.53
N ASP A 13 31.13 33.32 -17.93
CA ASP A 13 31.89 32.11 -17.56
C ASP A 13 31.19 31.39 -16.38
N PRO A 14 30.96 30.06 -16.44
CA PRO A 14 30.19 29.34 -15.44
C PRO A 14 30.95 28.98 -14.16
N ASN A 15 32.14 29.52 -13.90
CA ASN A 15 32.92 29.11 -12.72
C ASN A 15 33.48 30.28 -11.90
N VAL A 16 32.62 30.90 -11.08
CA VAL A 16 33.06 31.85 -10.03
C VAL A 16 32.30 31.58 -8.73
N THR A 17 32.98 30.99 -7.74
CA THR A 17 32.66 31.11 -6.31
C THR A 17 33.69 32.05 -5.67
N PRO A 18 33.30 33.23 -5.14
CA PRO A 18 34.25 34.15 -4.54
C PRO A 18 34.17 34.13 -3.01
N TRP A 19 34.92 33.25 -2.34
CA TRP A 19 35.41 33.46 -0.97
C TRP A 19 36.64 32.57 -0.68
N GLY A 20 37.84 33.17 -0.66
CA GLY A 20 39.03 32.68 0.06
C GLY A 20 39.45 33.76 1.07
N GLY A 21 39.58 33.49 2.38
CA GLY A 21 40.77 32.99 3.11
C GLY A 21 41.44 34.15 3.90
N PRO A 22 42.47 34.01 4.80
CA PRO A 22 43.15 32.85 5.45
C PRO A 22 43.50 33.14 6.98
N PRO A 23 44.61 32.65 7.61
CA PRO A 23 44.98 31.29 8.07
C PRO A 23 45.35 31.19 9.59
N ALA A 24 45.52 29.97 10.14
CA ALA A 24 46.69 29.50 10.92
C ALA A 24 46.42 28.29 11.86
N GLN A 25 47.28 27.28 11.73
CA GLN A 25 47.61 26.18 12.66
C GLN A 25 48.92 26.56 13.40
N PRO A 26 49.31 26.02 14.60
CA PRO A 26 49.79 24.63 14.70
C PRO A 26 49.70 23.89 16.07
N ALA A 27 49.66 22.55 15.98
CA ALA A 27 50.34 21.49 16.73
C ALA A 27 50.70 21.62 18.24
N GLY A 28 50.44 20.52 19.00
CA GLY A 28 51.14 20.23 20.26
C GLY A 28 50.67 19.00 21.04
N TYR A 29 51.29 17.83 20.80
CA TYR A 29 51.68 16.84 21.83
C TYR A 29 53.13 17.20 22.27
N PRO A 30 53.74 16.70 23.38
CA PRO A 30 53.37 15.64 24.34
C PRO A 30 53.52 16.06 25.82
N ALA A 31 53.27 15.18 26.81
CA ALA A 31 54.20 14.87 27.93
C ALA A 31 53.55 14.16 29.14
N TYR A 32 54.30 13.18 29.64
CA TYR A 32 54.17 12.44 30.90
C TYR A 32 54.35 13.34 32.15
N GLY A 33 53.67 13.02 33.26
CA GLY A 33 54.05 13.56 34.58
C GLY A 33 53.09 13.29 35.75
N GLN A 34 53.48 12.35 36.60
CA GLN A 34 53.36 12.28 38.09
C GLN A 34 51.99 12.47 38.81
N PRO A 35 51.60 11.51 39.69
CA PRO A 35 50.42 11.62 40.55
C PRO A 35 50.68 12.43 41.83
N GLY A 36 49.91 13.52 41.98
CA GLY A 36 49.86 14.36 43.18
C GLY A 36 48.77 13.92 44.16
N TYR A 37 49.10 14.08 45.45
CA TYR A 37 48.41 13.64 46.65
C TYR A 37 46.99 14.23 46.85
N GLY A 38 46.05 13.35 47.22
CA GLY A 38 45.22 13.47 48.42
C GLY A 38 44.08 14.50 48.47
N GLN A 39 42.85 14.05 48.19
CA GLN A 39 41.65 14.56 48.87
C GLN A 39 40.67 13.40 49.15
N PRO A 40 40.16 13.23 50.39
CA PRO A 40 39.24 12.15 50.72
C PRO A 40 37.84 12.40 50.14
N GLY A 41 37.39 11.49 49.27
CA GLY A 41 36.05 11.47 48.72
C GLY A 41 34.99 10.95 49.71
N PRO A 42 33.70 11.26 49.46
CA PRO A 42 32.58 10.88 50.33
C PRO A 42 32.35 9.36 50.40
N PRO A 43 31.76 8.86 51.51
CA PRO A 43 31.63 7.43 51.78
C PRO A 43 30.71 6.70 50.78
N PRO A 44 30.97 5.41 50.48
CA PRO A 44 30.20 4.64 49.52
C PRO A 44 28.79 4.37 50.01
N GLN A 45 27.82 4.63 49.14
CA GLN A 45 26.42 4.30 49.36
C GLN A 45 26.23 2.81 49.03
N PHE A 46 25.84 2.03 50.03
CA PHE A 46 25.53 0.62 49.88
C PHE A 46 24.35 0.46 48.90
N ALA A 47 24.59 -0.29 47.82
CA ALA A 47 23.57 -0.65 46.84
C ALA A 47 22.50 -1.54 47.49
N ALA A 48 21.23 -1.21 47.25
CA ALA A 48 20.10 -2.03 47.66
C ALA A 48 20.12 -3.41 46.97
N PRO A 49 19.66 -4.48 47.65
CA PRO A 49 19.68 -5.83 47.10
C PRO A 49 18.80 -5.96 45.85
N VAL A 50 19.35 -6.61 44.83
CA VAL A 50 18.67 -6.91 43.56
C VAL A 50 17.48 -7.84 43.83
N PRO A 51 16.25 -7.52 43.39
CA PRO A 51 15.11 -8.38 43.58
C PRO A 51 15.29 -9.71 42.83
N PRO A 52 14.83 -10.84 43.40
CA PRO A 52 15.00 -12.15 42.77
C PRO A 52 14.22 -12.25 41.45
N PRO A 53 14.73 -13.02 40.47
CA PRO A 53 14.12 -13.17 39.16
C PRO A 53 12.71 -13.75 39.26
N ARG A 54 11.73 -13.04 38.68
CA ARG A 54 10.33 -13.50 38.62
C ARG A 54 10.22 -14.71 37.71
N LYS A 55 9.89 -15.86 38.31
CA LYS A 55 9.59 -17.12 37.62
C LYS A 55 8.37 -16.93 36.71
N SER A 56 8.60 -17.05 35.40
CA SER A 56 7.57 -16.87 34.37
C SER A 56 6.80 -18.17 34.15
N ASN A 57 5.48 -18.15 34.32
CA ASN A 57 4.58 -19.30 34.10
C ASN A 57 4.26 -19.54 32.61
N ARG A 58 5.17 -19.21 31.69
CA ARG A 58 4.97 -19.37 30.24
C ARG A 58 4.64 -20.82 29.84
N GLY A 59 5.13 -21.82 30.59
CA GLY A 59 4.79 -23.23 30.35
C GLY A 59 3.31 -23.58 30.61
N LEU A 60 2.66 -22.91 31.58
CA LEU A 60 1.23 -23.13 31.87
C LEU A 60 0.34 -22.56 30.77
N ILE A 61 0.71 -21.39 30.23
CA ILE A 61 -0.05 -20.69 29.19
C ILE A 61 0.03 -21.46 27.87
N ILE A 62 1.22 -21.98 27.52
CA ILE A 62 1.39 -22.80 26.31
C ILE A 62 0.62 -24.13 26.44
N GLY A 63 0.59 -24.75 27.64
CA GLY A 63 -0.19 -25.96 27.89
C GLY A 63 -1.70 -25.77 27.77
N LEU A 64 -2.23 -24.64 28.25
CA LEU A 64 -3.66 -24.33 28.21
C LEU A 64 -4.13 -23.98 26.79
N ALA A 65 -3.30 -23.27 26.02
CA ALA A 65 -3.59 -22.94 24.62
C ALA A 65 -3.61 -24.17 23.71
N ALA A 66 -2.69 -25.13 23.90
CA ALA A 66 -2.68 -26.37 23.12
C ALA A 66 -3.89 -27.27 23.45
N GLY A 67 -4.27 -27.36 24.73
CA GLY A 67 -5.45 -28.12 25.15
C GLY A 67 -6.77 -27.57 24.60
N ALA A 68 -6.94 -26.24 24.59
CA ALA A 68 -8.14 -25.60 24.06
C ALA A 68 -8.32 -25.82 22.55
N VAL A 69 -7.22 -25.80 21.76
CA VAL A 69 -7.27 -26.03 20.31
C VAL A 69 -7.69 -27.48 19.99
N VAL A 70 -7.21 -28.46 20.75
CA VAL A 70 -7.59 -29.88 20.55
C VAL A 70 -9.06 -30.12 20.92
N VAL A 71 -9.56 -29.49 21.99
CA VAL A 71 -10.98 -29.61 22.39
C VAL A 71 -11.90 -28.93 21.37
N VAL A 72 -11.54 -27.77 20.84
CA VAL A 72 -12.32 -27.08 19.79
C VAL A 72 -12.33 -27.89 18.49
N LEU A 73 -11.20 -28.47 18.08
CA LEU A 73 -11.15 -29.33 16.89
C LEU A 73 -11.97 -30.62 17.06
N ALA A 74 -12.02 -31.20 18.27
CA ALA A 74 -12.88 -32.34 18.54
C ALA A 74 -14.37 -32.00 18.49
N ILE A 75 -14.75 -30.80 18.97
CA ILE A 75 -16.15 -30.32 18.93
C ILE A 75 -16.57 -29.96 17.50
N CYS A 76 -15.70 -29.35 16.70
CA CYS A 76 -15.98 -29.03 15.30
C CYS A 76 -15.93 -30.26 14.38
N GLY A 77 -15.13 -31.28 14.70
CA GLY A 77 -15.02 -32.52 13.93
C GLY A 77 -16.21 -33.47 14.10
N ALA A 78 -16.88 -33.46 15.24
CA ALA A 78 -18.05 -34.31 15.50
C ALA A 78 -19.36 -33.79 14.87
N GLY A 79 -19.41 -32.52 14.45
CA GLY A 79 -20.62 -31.88 13.89
C GLY A 79 -20.96 -32.26 12.44
N ILE A 80 -20.04 -32.89 11.70
CA ILE A 80 -20.25 -33.24 10.27
C ILE A 80 -20.67 -34.71 10.10
N GLY A 81 -20.51 -35.56 11.11
CA GLY A 81 -20.82 -37.00 11.05
C GLY A 81 -22.27 -37.39 11.41
N LEU A 82 -23.11 -36.44 11.83
CA LEU A 82 -24.47 -36.69 12.33
C LEU A 82 -25.59 -36.01 11.52
N ALA A 83 -25.29 -35.53 10.31
CA ALA A 83 -26.25 -34.90 9.39
C ALA A 83 -26.28 -35.57 7.99
N LEU A 84 -26.02 -36.88 7.92
CA LEU A 84 -26.18 -37.69 6.69
C LEU A 84 -27.09 -38.90 6.92
N VAL A 85 -28.27 -38.68 7.50
CA VAL A 85 -29.40 -39.61 7.42
C VAL A 85 -30.67 -38.82 7.11
N GLY A 86 -31.19 -39.01 5.90
CA GLY A 86 -32.60 -38.79 5.55
C GLY A 86 -32.92 -37.50 4.78
N ASN A 87 -32.92 -37.54 3.46
CA ASN A 87 -34.13 -37.72 2.64
C ASN A 87 -33.87 -37.29 1.18
N ASP A 88 -34.17 -38.21 0.26
CA ASP A 88 -34.31 -38.01 -1.18
C ASP A 88 -35.55 -37.16 -1.49
N ASP A 89 -35.41 -36.10 -2.29
CA ASP A 89 -36.47 -35.55 -3.16
C ASP A 89 -35.83 -34.57 -4.18
N ASP A 90 -35.85 -34.95 -5.46
CA ASP A 90 -35.40 -34.17 -6.62
C ASP A 90 -36.32 -32.98 -6.92
N PRO A 91 -35.80 -31.77 -7.25
CA PRO A 91 -36.60 -30.74 -7.92
C PRO A 91 -36.37 -30.73 -9.44
N THR A 92 -37.40 -31.09 -10.19
CA THR A 92 -37.56 -30.83 -11.64
C THR A 92 -37.57 -29.32 -11.97
N PRO A 93 -36.95 -28.87 -13.09
CA PRO A 93 -36.96 -27.47 -13.51
C PRO A 93 -38.25 -27.09 -14.24
N LYS A 94 -38.90 -25.98 -13.83
CA LYS A 94 -40.02 -25.36 -14.55
C LYS A 94 -39.51 -24.39 -15.62
N VAL A 95 -39.78 -24.71 -16.89
CA VAL A 95 -39.77 -23.78 -18.02
C VAL A 95 -41.23 -23.46 -18.34
N SER A 96 -41.58 -22.19 -18.50
CA SER A 96 -42.86 -21.75 -19.07
C SER A 96 -42.58 -20.78 -20.20
N GLY A 97 -43.02 -21.16 -21.40
CA GLY A 97 -42.89 -20.39 -22.64
C GLY A 97 -43.97 -19.30 -22.80
N PRO A 98 -43.92 -18.57 -23.93
CA PRO A 98 -44.69 -17.35 -24.16
C PRO A 98 -46.06 -17.62 -24.80
N ALA A 99 -47.04 -16.76 -24.53
CA ALA A 99 -48.32 -16.74 -25.23
C ALA A 99 -48.46 -15.45 -26.07
N SER A 100 -48.84 -15.64 -27.33
CA SER A 100 -49.08 -14.60 -28.34
C SER A 100 -50.59 -14.54 -28.67
N VAL A 101 -51.12 -13.31 -28.70
CA VAL A 101 -52.25 -12.69 -29.42
C VAL A 101 -53.57 -13.44 -29.76
N SER A 102 -54.72 -12.77 -29.54
CA SER A 102 -55.65 -12.15 -30.55
C SER A 102 -57.10 -11.98 -29.98
N PRO A 103 -58.10 -11.32 -30.64
CA PRO A 103 -58.44 -9.87 -30.48
C PRO A 103 -59.97 -9.54 -30.32
N SER A 104 -60.34 -8.25 -30.49
CA SER A 104 -61.68 -7.64 -30.77
C SER A 104 -62.48 -7.13 -29.55
N ASN A 105 -63.18 -5.97 -29.51
CA ASN A 105 -63.67 -5.01 -30.50
C ASN A 105 -64.19 -3.71 -29.80
N GLY A 106 -64.08 -2.51 -30.41
CA GLY A 106 -64.86 -1.30 -30.02
C GLY A 106 -64.18 0.08 -30.22
N ASN A 107 -64.64 0.85 -31.20
CA ASN A 107 -64.17 2.18 -31.67
C ASN A 107 -65.16 3.31 -31.22
N PRO A 108 -65.01 4.63 -31.56
CA PRO A 108 -63.95 5.65 -31.35
C PRO A 108 -64.46 6.96 -30.65
N GLN A 109 -63.58 7.94 -30.34
CA GLN A 109 -63.66 9.45 -30.51
C GLN A 109 -62.67 10.20 -29.53
N PRO A 110 -62.26 11.51 -29.68
CA PRO A 110 -60.87 11.91 -29.94
C PRO A 110 -60.31 13.05 -29.02
N GLY A 111 -59.08 13.51 -29.29
CA GLY A 111 -58.47 14.70 -28.69
C GLY A 111 -57.76 14.40 -27.36
N THR A 112 -56.61 14.97 -27.01
CA THR A 112 -55.88 16.17 -27.45
C THR A 112 -54.39 16.01 -27.15
N ASP A 113 -53.61 16.88 -27.76
CA ASP A 113 -52.15 16.94 -27.80
C ASP A 113 -51.38 16.97 -26.46
N ASN A 114 -50.11 16.51 -26.57
CA ASN A 114 -48.91 16.91 -25.81
C ASN A 114 -48.87 16.70 -24.29
N SER A 115 -47.96 15.84 -23.84
CA SER A 115 -46.78 16.27 -23.06
C SER A 115 -45.87 15.07 -22.78
N ALA A 116 -44.62 15.16 -23.22
CA ALA A 116 -43.58 14.18 -22.92
C ALA A 116 -43.36 14.10 -21.40
N ALA A 117 -43.62 12.93 -20.83
CA ALA A 117 -43.21 12.61 -19.46
C ALA A 117 -41.69 12.33 -19.48
N PRO A 118 -40.90 12.90 -18.56
CA PRO A 118 -39.52 12.48 -18.42
C PRO A 118 -39.48 11.08 -17.80
N GLU A 119 -38.71 10.19 -18.43
CA GLU A 119 -38.23 8.95 -17.83
C GLU A 119 -37.63 9.23 -16.45
N PRO A 120 -37.94 8.43 -15.42
CA PRO A 120 -37.18 8.47 -14.17
C PRO A 120 -35.77 8.01 -14.48
N SER A 121 -34.81 8.91 -14.32
CA SER A 121 -33.39 8.61 -14.42
C SER A 121 -33.05 7.41 -13.54
N GLU A 122 -32.39 6.42 -14.15
CA GLU A 122 -31.64 5.38 -13.46
C GLU A 122 -30.83 6.03 -12.33
N SER A 123 -31.22 5.70 -11.10
CA SER A 123 -30.42 6.00 -9.93
C SER A 123 -29.14 5.19 -10.07
N GLU A 124 -28.00 5.87 -10.01
CA GLU A 124 -26.67 5.28 -10.02
C GLU A 124 -26.63 4.11 -9.03
N GLU A 125 -26.25 2.94 -9.54
CA GLU A 125 -26.09 1.72 -8.79
C GLU A 125 -24.91 1.90 -7.81
N GLN A 126 -25.23 2.38 -6.62
CA GLN A 126 -24.29 2.46 -5.51
C GLN A 126 -23.87 1.01 -5.17
N PRO A 127 -22.56 0.66 -5.17
CA PRO A 127 -22.15 -0.69 -4.87
C PRO A 127 -22.62 -1.06 -3.46
N GLY A 128 -23.33 -2.17 -3.34
CA GLY A 128 -23.94 -2.61 -2.09
C GLY A 128 -22.91 -2.75 -0.97
N SER A 129 -23.23 -2.20 0.20
CA SER A 129 -22.36 -2.15 1.39
C SER A 129 -22.09 -3.51 2.07
N ASN A 130 -22.28 -4.63 1.36
CA ASN A 130 -22.12 -5.99 1.92
C ASN A 130 -20.65 -6.41 2.04
N ASP A 131 -19.73 -5.72 1.35
CA ASP A 131 -18.30 -6.03 1.33
C ASP A 131 -17.45 -5.03 2.14
N ALA A 132 -18.06 -4.23 3.00
CA ALA A 132 -17.36 -3.26 3.82
C ALA A 132 -16.53 -3.93 4.93
N VAL A 133 -15.29 -3.47 5.13
CA VAL A 133 -14.33 -4.04 6.08
C VAL A 133 -14.15 -3.12 7.27
N THR A 134 -14.07 -3.67 8.49
CA THR A 134 -13.56 -2.94 9.66
C THR A 134 -12.09 -3.27 9.83
N ALA A 135 -11.20 -2.30 9.60
CA ALA A 135 -9.76 -2.52 9.68
C ALA A 135 -9.32 -2.79 11.13
N ARG A 136 -8.44 -3.77 11.28
CA ARG A 136 -7.70 -4.09 12.51
C ARG A 136 -6.20 -3.85 12.35
N TYR A 137 -5.73 -3.82 11.10
CA TYR A 137 -4.34 -3.58 10.73
C TYR A 137 -4.27 -2.69 9.50
N SER A 138 -3.13 -2.03 9.29
CA SER A 138 -2.92 -1.21 8.10
C SER A 138 -3.00 -2.00 6.79
N SER A 139 -2.77 -3.31 6.80
CA SER A 139 -2.94 -4.16 5.62
C SER A 139 -4.38 -4.27 5.15
N ASP A 140 -5.35 -4.12 6.06
CA ASP A 140 -6.77 -4.25 5.71
C ASP A 140 -7.22 -3.12 4.77
N LEU A 141 -6.55 -1.96 4.81
CA LEU A 141 -6.76 -0.85 3.89
C LEU A 141 -6.55 -1.23 2.42
N SER A 142 -5.86 -2.34 2.12
CA SER A 142 -5.72 -2.79 0.74
C SER A 142 -7.03 -3.25 0.11
N SER A 143 -8.04 -3.59 0.91
CA SER A 143 -9.36 -4.01 0.40
C SER A 143 -10.02 -2.92 -0.45
N VAL A 144 -9.67 -1.65 -0.18
CA VAL A 144 -10.14 -0.50 -0.97
C VAL A 144 -9.71 -0.63 -2.43
N CYS A 145 -8.54 -1.23 -2.69
CA CYS A 145 -8.06 -1.46 -4.05
C CYS A 145 -8.85 -2.54 -4.81
N ASP A 146 -9.63 -3.34 -4.10
CA ASP A 146 -10.58 -4.32 -4.66
C ASP A 146 -12.04 -3.82 -4.59
N GLY A 147 -12.26 -2.56 -4.18
CA GLY A 147 -13.57 -1.91 -4.11
C GLY A 147 -14.28 -2.00 -2.76
N SER A 148 -13.66 -2.61 -1.74
CA SER A 148 -14.25 -2.77 -0.42
C SER A 148 -13.91 -1.59 0.51
N PRO A 149 -14.89 -0.78 0.97
CA PRO A 149 -14.64 0.36 1.85
C PRO A 149 -14.19 -0.05 3.26
N ILE A 150 -13.50 0.87 3.97
CA ILE A 150 -13.07 0.69 5.36
C ILE A 150 -13.94 1.51 6.32
N LEU A 151 -14.79 0.85 7.10
CA LEU A 151 -15.81 1.48 7.93
C LEU A 151 -15.26 2.43 9.01
N ASN A 152 -14.10 2.07 9.60
CA ASN A 152 -13.42 2.85 10.64
C ASN A 152 -12.28 3.74 10.12
N ALA A 153 -12.17 3.93 8.80
CA ALA A 153 -11.27 4.92 8.24
C ALA A 153 -11.79 6.35 8.44
N ALA A 154 -10.90 7.33 8.31
CA ALA A 154 -11.26 8.73 8.33
C ALA A 154 -12.04 9.10 7.07
N ALA A 155 -13.01 10.00 7.21
CA ALA A 155 -13.71 10.55 6.04
C ALA A 155 -12.74 11.40 5.21
N TYR A 156 -12.79 11.26 3.89
CA TYR A 156 -12.05 12.13 2.99
C TYR A 156 -12.79 13.46 2.83
N SER A 157 -12.15 14.57 3.21
CA SER A 157 -12.71 15.92 3.15
C SER A 157 -11.94 16.86 2.22
N GLY A 158 -11.10 16.29 1.36
CA GLY A 158 -10.18 17.04 0.49
C GLY A 158 -8.71 16.66 0.72
N PRO A 159 -7.81 17.19 -0.12
CA PRO A 159 -6.40 16.78 -0.16
C PRO A 159 -5.62 17.22 1.08
N SER A 160 -5.87 18.46 1.55
CA SER A 160 -5.13 19.04 2.66
C SER A 160 -5.34 18.26 3.96
N GLY A 161 -4.24 17.84 4.59
CA GLY A 161 -4.25 17.12 5.86
C GLY A 161 -4.67 15.65 5.77
N ALA A 162 -5.00 15.14 4.57
CA ALA A 162 -5.34 13.74 4.37
C ALA A 162 -4.15 12.83 4.68
N LYS A 163 -4.45 11.67 5.27
CA LYS A 163 -3.48 10.60 5.55
C LYS A 163 -3.67 9.49 4.54
N ALA A 164 -2.57 8.99 4.00
CA ALA A 164 -2.59 8.07 2.88
C ALA A 164 -1.81 6.78 3.14
N TYR A 165 -2.35 5.67 2.61
CA TYR A 165 -1.61 4.43 2.40
C TYR A 165 -1.47 4.14 0.91
N THR A 166 -0.41 3.45 0.55
CA THR A 166 -0.14 3.06 -0.84
C THR A 166 0.03 1.57 -0.95
N PHE A 167 -0.61 0.96 -1.94
CA PHE A 167 -0.50 -0.46 -2.23
C PHE A 167 -0.20 -0.69 -3.70
N ALA A 168 0.54 -1.74 -4.02
CA ALA A 168 0.70 -2.21 -5.39
C ALA A 168 0.53 -3.72 -5.45
N ASN A 169 -0.16 -4.18 -6.50
CA ASN A 169 -0.17 -5.60 -6.86
C ASN A 169 1.03 -5.95 -7.75
N SER A 170 1.02 -7.11 -8.39
CA SER A 170 2.07 -7.51 -9.33
C SER A 170 1.54 -8.46 -10.39
N ILE A 171 2.26 -8.62 -11.50
CA ILE A 171 1.88 -9.55 -12.58
C ILE A 171 1.74 -10.99 -12.08
N GLU A 172 2.61 -11.43 -11.18
CA GLU A 172 2.54 -12.79 -10.64
C GLU A 172 1.44 -12.98 -9.58
N ARG A 173 0.96 -11.88 -8.99
CA ARG A 173 -0.07 -11.88 -7.94
C ARG A 173 -1.00 -10.67 -8.13
N PRO A 174 -1.86 -10.68 -9.16
CA PRO A 174 -2.69 -9.53 -9.50
C PRO A 174 -3.77 -9.24 -8.44
N THR A 175 -4.14 -10.23 -7.63
CA THR A 175 -5.12 -10.12 -6.55
C THR A 175 -4.49 -9.92 -5.16
N PHE A 176 -3.16 -9.80 -5.08
CA PHE A 176 -2.47 -9.57 -3.81
C PHE A 176 -1.85 -8.18 -3.80
N TRP A 177 -2.25 -7.39 -2.81
CA TRP A 177 -1.78 -6.02 -2.63
C TRP A 177 -0.68 -5.94 -1.59
N SER A 178 0.45 -5.34 -1.97
CA SER A 178 1.59 -5.11 -1.08
C SER A 178 1.72 -3.64 -0.75
N THR A 179 1.89 -3.31 0.54
CA THR A 179 2.12 -1.92 0.96
C THR A 179 3.40 -1.38 0.34
N LYS A 180 3.35 -0.12 -0.08
CA LYS A 180 4.51 0.65 -0.54
C LYS A 180 4.79 1.77 0.44
N SER A 181 6.05 1.87 0.83
CA SER A 181 6.50 2.88 1.77
C SER A 181 6.54 4.24 1.10
N VAL A 182 6.14 5.25 1.88
CA VAL A 182 6.39 6.67 1.62
C VAL A 182 7.19 7.22 2.79
N SER A 183 7.98 8.26 2.58
CA SER A 183 8.79 8.87 3.62
C SER A 183 7.94 9.33 4.80
N SER A 184 8.41 9.06 6.02
CA SER A 184 7.77 9.49 7.26
C SER A 184 7.77 11.02 7.45
N GLU A 185 8.55 11.74 6.64
CA GLU A 185 8.62 13.20 6.65
C GLU A 185 7.46 13.83 5.86
N LYS A 186 6.72 13.04 5.06
CA LYS A 186 5.60 13.54 4.27
C LYS A 186 4.40 13.87 5.15
N PRO A 187 3.67 14.96 4.89
CA PRO A 187 2.51 15.36 5.71
C PRO A 187 1.37 14.33 5.65
N TYR A 188 1.25 13.60 4.54
CA TYR A 188 0.26 12.53 4.36
C TYR A 188 0.68 11.17 4.93
N TYR A 189 1.90 11.05 5.49
CA TYR A 189 2.33 9.80 6.11
C TYR A 189 1.41 9.40 7.27
N ALA A 190 1.01 8.14 7.27
CA ALA A 190 0.26 7.48 8.32
C ALA A 190 1.11 6.39 8.98
N LYS A 191 1.08 6.32 10.32
CA LYS A 191 1.73 5.24 11.06
C LYS A 191 0.90 3.95 10.94
N SER A 192 1.57 2.80 10.99
CA SER A 192 0.92 1.48 10.92
C SER A 192 -0.11 1.22 12.02
N ALA A 193 0.05 1.83 13.19
CA ALA A 193 -0.91 1.72 14.28
C ALA A 193 -2.08 2.72 14.18
N ASP A 194 -1.95 3.76 13.34
CA ASP A 194 -2.90 4.87 13.24
C ASP A 194 -3.78 4.73 11.97
N PHE A 195 -4.09 3.51 11.56
CA PHE A 195 -4.81 3.24 10.31
C PHE A 195 -6.22 3.86 10.26
N GLU A 196 -6.84 4.13 11.41
CA GLU A 196 -8.14 4.82 11.48
C GLU A 196 -8.07 6.29 11.06
N SER A 197 -6.87 6.90 11.08
CA SER A 197 -6.66 8.27 10.61
C SER A 197 -6.59 8.39 9.09
N VAL A 198 -6.47 7.26 8.38
CA VAL A 198 -6.27 7.21 6.93
C VAL A 198 -7.57 7.56 6.23
N SER A 199 -7.52 8.53 5.32
CA SER A 199 -8.66 8.93 4.50
C SER A 199 -8.48 8.63 3.01
N VAL A 200 -7.24 8.32 2.59
CA VAL A 200 -6.91 8.04 1.18
C VAL A 200 -6.16 6.72 1.05
N VAL A 201 -6.53 5.91 0.07
CA VAL A 201 -5.75 4.75 -0.38
C VAL A 201 -5.33 4.95 -1.83
N ALA A 202 -4.03 4.90 -2.08
CA ALA A 202 -3.44 4.92 -3.41
C ALA A 202 -3.18 3.49 -3.88
N CYS A 203 -3.89 3.07 -4.92
CA CYS A 203 -3.83 1.72 -5.47
C CYS A 203 -3.06 1.74 -6.79
N LEU A 204 -1.91 1.07 -6.82
CA LEU A 204 -1.11 0.86 -8.02
C LEU A 204 -1.43 -0.50 -8.63
N LYS A 205 -2.30 -0.50 -9.63
CA LYS A 205 -2.61 -1.72 -10.40
C LYS A 205 -1.61 -1.86 -11.54
N VAL A 206 -0.98 -3.03 -11.64
CA VAL A 206 -0.05 -3.31 -12.74
C VAL A 206 -0.80 -3.27 -14.07
N ASN A 207 -0.18 -2.65 -15.07
CA ASN A 207 -0.68 -2.67 -16.44
C ASN A 207 -0.23 -4.00 -17.07
N GLU A 208 -1.17 -4.89 -17.35
CA GLU A 208 -0.88 -6.16 -18.01
C GLU A 208 -0.23 -5.93 -19.39
N GLY A 209 0.76 -6.74 -19.75
CA GLY A 209 1.52 -6.57 -20.99
C GLY A 209 2.49 -5.39 -20.99
N SER A 210 2.67 -4.69 -19.87
CA SER A 210 3.63 -3.59 -19.75
C SER A 210 5.07 -4.03 -19.47
N GLU A 211 5.32 -5.34 -19.44
CA GLU A 211 6.64 -5.91 -19.23
C GLU A 211 7.66 -5.37 -20.24
N GLY A 212 8.78 -4.87 -19.72
CA GLY A 212 9.92 -4.53 -20.56
C GLY A 212 10.82 -5.73 -20.83
N THR A 213 11.83 -5.51 -21.67
CA THR A 213 12.87 -6.50 -21.96
C THR A 213 13.57 -6.93 -20.66
N PRO A 214 13.64 -8.24 -20.35
CA PRO A 214 14.29 -8.73 -19.14
C PRO A 214 15.80 -8.40 -19.10
N LYS A 215 16.26 -7.86 -17.97
CA LYS A 215 17.69 -7.73 -17.65
C LYS A 215 18.15 -8.99 -16.91
N LYS A 216 19.27 -9.57 -17.31
CA LYS A 216 19.88 -10.68 -16.56
C LYS A 216 20.68 -10.15 -15.37
N CYS A 217 20.39 -10.70 -14.20
CA CYS A 217 21.05 -10.37 -12.95
C CYS A 217 21.60 -11.65 -12.32
N ASP A 218 22.92 -11.71 -12.17
CA ASP A 218 23.62 -12.85 -11.59
C ASP A 218 23.82 -12.68 -10.09
N TYR A 219 23.46 -13.70 -9.33
CA TYR A 219 23.59 -13.76 -7.89
C TYR A 219 24.31 -15.05 -7.47
N LYS A 220 24.79 -15.06 -6.22
CA LYS A 220 25.14 -16.30 -5.52
C LYS A 220 24.02 -16.63 -4.55
N ASP A 221 23.54 -17.87 -4.58
CA ASP A 221 22.60 -18.35 -3.57
C ASP A 221 23.31 -18.74 -2.26
N ASN A 222 22.55 -19.22 -1.28
CA ASN A 222 23.08 -19.62 0.03
C ASN A 222 24.06 -20.80 -0.02
N SER A 223 24.09 -21.55 -1.13
CA SER A 223 25.07 -22.62 -1.36
C SER A 223 26.32 -22.15 -2.11
N GLY A 224 26.38 -20.86 -2.46
CA GLY A 224 27.44 -20.28 -3.28
C GLY A 224 27.29 -20.52 -4.78
N LYS A 225 26.21 -21.18 -5.21
CA LYS A 225 25.93 -21.45 -6.62
C LYS A 225 25.49 -20.17 -7.32
N ARG A 226 26.00 -19.97 -8.54
CA ARG A 226 25.60 -18.85 -9.39
C ARG A 226 24.19 -19.09 -9.95
N VAL A 227 23.33 -18.10 -9.80
CA VAL A 227 21.95 -18.13 -10.26
C VAL A 227 21.69 -16.87 -11.08
N SER A 228 21.14 -17.01 -12.29
CA SER A 228 20.82 -15.88 -13.15
C SER A 228 19.30 -15.64 -13.16
N ILE A 229 18.89 -14.43 -12.78
CA ILE A 229 17.49 -14.02 -12.66
C ILE A 229 17.15 -13.04 -13.78
N SER A 230 16.02 -13.26 -14.45
CA SER A 230 15.41 -12.28 -15.35
C SER A 230 14.69 -11.22 -14.52
N TYR A 231 15.29 -10.04 -14.38
CA TYR A 231 14.70 -8.88 -13.73
C TYR A 231 13.96 -8.01 -14.75
N ILE A 232 12.65 -7.83 -14.54
CA ILE A 232 11.72 -7.32 -15.56
C ILE A 232 11.09 -6.02 -15.07
N SER A 233 11.10 -4.99 -15.91
CA SER A 233 10.40 -3.74 -15.63
C SER A 233 8.91 -3.86 -15.93
N SER A 234 8.08 -3.07 -15.28
CA SER A 234 6.66 -2.97 -15.58
C SER A 234 6.14 -1.54 -15.36
N ARG A 235 4.88 -1.30 -15.70
CA ARG A 235 4.18 -0.03 -15.46
C ARG A 235 2.90 -0.28 -14.67
N TYR A 236 2.52 0.71 -13.87
CA TYR A 236 1.35 0.67 -13.01
C TYR A 236 0.47 1.88 -13.27
N ALA A 237 -0.84 1.70 -13.22
CA ALA A 237 -1.80 2.79 -13.09
C ALA A 237 -2.05 3.04 -11.60
N MET A 238 -1.87 4.29 -11.16
CA MET A 238 -2.20 4.71 -9.81
C MET A 238 -3.56 5.40 -9.79
N THR A 239 -4.43 4.96 -8.89
CA THR A 239 -5.73 5.57 -8.63
C THR A 239 -5.87 5.84 -7.12
N PHE A 240 -6.46 6.98 -6.78
CA PHE A 240 -6.74 7.36 -5.40
C PHE A 240 -8.20 7.08 -5.06
N TYR A 241 -8.41 6.49 -3.89
CA TYR A 241 -9.73 6.16 -3.38
C TYR A 241 -9.92 6.76 -1.98
N ALA A 242 -11.13 7.23 -1.70
CA ALA A 242 -11.52 7.58 -0.34
C ALA A 242 -11.62 6.29 0.49
N ALA A 243 -10.81 6.16 1.53
CA ALA A 243 -10.69 4.90 2.28
C ALA A 243 -12.02 4.45 2.90
N LYS A 244 -12.81 5.41 3.40
CA LYS A 244 -14.07 5.14 4.09
C LYS A 244 -15.21 4.72 3.16
N THR A 245 -15.26 5.25 1.94
CA THR A 245 -16.36 5.02 0.99
C THR A 245 -15.98 4.06 -0.13
N GLY A 246 -14.69 3.85 -0.38
CA GLY A 246 -14.21 3.06 -1.51
C GLY A 246 -14.34 3.78 -2.86
N GLU A 247 -14.81 5.02 -2.87
CA GLU A 247 -15.04 5.78 -4.10
C GLU A 247 -13.73 6.29 -4.68
N LYS A 248 -13.63 6.27 -6.01
CA LYS A 248 -12.51 6.87 -6.72
C LYS A 248 -12.58 8.40 -6.56
N ILE A 249 -11.50 8.98 -6.07
CA ILE A 249 -11.37 10.43 -5.82
C ILE A 249 -10.33 11.11 -6.71
N GLY A 250 -9.55 10.34 -7.48
CA GLY A 250 -8.60 10.89 -8.43
C GLY A 250 -7.71 9.86 -9.10
N ASP A 251 -6.94 10.32 -10.08
CA ASP A 251 -5.93 9.52 -10.78
C ASP A 251 -4.52 10.05 -10.44
N GLY A 252 -3.63 9.13 -10.07
CA GLY A 252 -2.20 9.41 -9.83
C GLY A 252 -1.34 9.24 -11.07
N GLY A 253 -1.92 8.82 -12.18
CA GLY A 253 -1.22 8.61 -13.44
C GLY A 253 -0.43 7.31 -13.49
N THR A 254 0.61 7.27 -14.33
CA THR A 254 1.45 6.08 -14.51
C THR A 254 2.67 6.11 -13.61
N VAL A 255 2.91 5.02 -12.89
CA VAL A 255 4.12 4.79 -12.11
C VAL A 255 4.96 3.71 -12.78
N ASN A 256 6.24 4.01 -13.02
CA ASN A 256 7.17 3.07 -13.62
C ASN A 256 7.84 2.22 -12.55
N ALA A 257 8.10 0.95 -12.87
CA ALA A 257 8.95 0.06 -12.09
C ALA A 257 10.18 -0.30 -12.93
N PRO A 258 11.27 0.49 -12.87
CA PRO A 258 12.42 0.30 -13.75
C PRO A 258 13.27 -0.91 -13.34
N ALA A 259 13.76 -1.65 -14.34
CA ALA A 259 14.71 -2.76 -14.17
C ALA A 259 16.11 -2.42 -14.71
N ASN A 260 16.51 -1.14 -14.62
CA ASN A 260 17.77 -0.63 -15.17
C ASN A 260 19.02 -1.15 -14.41
N ARG A 261 18.89 -1.42 -13.10
CA ARG A 261 19.95 -1.92 -12.22
C ARG A 261 19.51 -3.17 -11.47
N CYS A 262 20.39 -4.16 -11.38
CA CYS A 262 20.16 -5.34 -10.55
C CYS A 262 20.20 -4.95 -9.07
N PRO A 263 19.17 -5.28 -8.27
CA PRO A 263 19.20 -5.03 -6.83
C PRO A 263 20.26 -5.89 -6.14
N SER A 264 20.70 -5.51 -4.94
CA SER A 264 21.70 -6.27 -4.17
C SER A 264 21.16 -7.61 -3.65
N PHE A 265 19.87 -7.64 -3.32
CA PHE A 265 19.11 -8.84 -2.98
C PHE A 265 17.82 -8.86 -3.79
N ILE A 266 17.33 -10.05 -4.13
CA ILE A 266 16.13 -10.18 -4.96
C ILE A 266 15.29 -11.38 -4.51
N SER A 267 13.99 -11.17 -4.41
CA SER A 267 13.01 -12.25 -4.32
C SER A 267 12.58 -12.60 -5.73
N TYR A 268 12.57 -13.89 -6.07
CA TYR A 268 12.26 -14.33 -7.43
C TYR A 268 11.46 -15.64 -7.40
N ASN A 269 10.75 -15.88 -8.48
CA ASN A 269 10.05 -17.13 -8.72
C ASN A 269 11.03 -18.23 -9.14
N LYS A 270 11.17 -19.27 -8.33
CA LYS A 270 12.14 -20.37 -8.57
C LYS A 270 11.81 -21.24 -9.77
N LEU A 271 10.57 -21.21 -10.27
CA LEU A 271 10.15 -21.99 -11.44
C LEU A 271 10.48 -21.24 -12.74
N THR A 272 10.21 -19.94 -12.78
CA THR A 272 10.39 -19.12 -14.00
C THR A 272 11.73 -18.39 -14.03
N MET A 273 12.43 -18.33 -12.90
CA MET A 273 13.66 -17.53 -12.69
C MET A 273 13.44 -16.05 -13.00
N ARG A 274 12.22 -15.54 -12.75
CA ARG A 274 11.83 -14.15 -12.97
C ARG A 274 11.63 -13.41 -11.67
N SER A 275 11.90 -12.12 -11.71
CA SER A 275 11.52 -11.15 -10.69
C SER A 275 11.06 -9.88 -11.39
N TYR A 276 10.06 -9.23 -10.83
CA TYR A 276 9.55 -7.96 -11.33
C TYR A 276 10.05 -6.81 -10.47
N ALA A 277 10.33 -5.68 -11.10
CA ALA A 277 10.71 -4.47 -10.40
C ALA A 277 9.54 -3.94 -9.57
N SER A 278 9.85 -3.34 -8.42
CA SER A 278 8.86 -2.61 -7.62
C SER A 278 8.61 -1.24 -8.25
N PRO A 279 7.38 -0.68 -8.15
CA PRO A 279 7.11 0.70 -8.49
C PRO A 279 8.12 1.66 -7.82
N ASP A 280 8.57 2.66 -8.58
CA ASP A 280 9.51 3.66 -8.09
C ASP A 280 8.89 4.54 -6.99
N SER A 281 9.53 4.58 -5.83
CA SER A 281 9.01 5.29 -4.65
C SER A 281 9.01 6.81 -4.86
N GLY A 282 9.99 7.37 -5.57
CA GLY A 282 10.02 8.80 -5.87
C GLY A 282 8.85 9.23 -6.75
N THR A 283 8.49 8.40 -7.73
CA THR A 283 7.32 8.63 -8.60
C THR A 283 6.02 8.47 -7.84
N ILE A 284 5.92 7.52 -6.91
CA ILE A 284 4.77 7.39 -5.99
C ILE A 284 4.61 8.67 -5.17
N GLU A 285 5.69 9.11 -4.52
CA GLU A 285 5.65 10.30 -3.67
C GLU A 285 5.35 11.56 -4.48
N ALA A 286 5.88 11.70 -5.69
CA ALA A 286 5.56 12.83 -6.56
C ALA A 286 4.06 12.86 -6.94
N ALA A 287 3.45 11.70 -7.19
CA ALA A 287 2.02 11.60 -7.46
C ALA A 287 1.17 11.95 -6.22
N LEU A 288 1.58 11.46 -5.04
CA LEU A 288 0.93 11.80 -3.77
C LEU A 288 1.10 13.26 -3.41
N ASP A 289 2.30 13.82 -3.57
CA ASP A 289 2.58 15.24 -3.34
C ASP A 289 1.66 16.09 -4.22
N LYS A 290 1.53 15.76 -5.51
CA LYS A 290 0.63 16.48 -6.42
C LYS A 290 -0.85 16.37 -6.02
N PHE A 291 -1.27 15.22 -5.51
CA PHE A 291 -2.68 14.98 -5.18
C PHE A 291 -3.08 15.50 -3.80
N LEU A 292 -2.16 15.47 -2.83
CA LEU A 292 -2.43 15.75 -1.40
C LEU A 292 -1.80 17.05 -0.90
N SER A 293 -1.12 17.81 -1.76
CA SER A 293 -0.64 19.17 -1.47
C SER A 293 -1.79 20.16 -1.29
#